data_AF-A0A6I1MNV3-F1
#
_entry.id   AF-A0A6I1MNV3-F1
#
_cell.length_a   1.000
_cell.length_b   1.000
_cell.length_c   1.000
_cell.angle_alpha   90.00
_cell.angle_beta   90.00
_cell.angle_gamma   90.00
#
_symmetry.space_group_name_H-M   'P 1'
#
loop_
_entity.id
_entity.type
_entity.pdbx_description
1 polymer ?
#
loop_
_entity_poly.entity_id
_entity_poly.type
_entity_poly.pdbx_seq_one_letter_code
_entity_poly.pdbx_strand_id
1 'polypeptide(L)'
;MICLLKPIKNEEFKSKVKIKCNNILNALDTYSNGLLEYVGNEKSFDIKEKYFLEFLEEVFNINNNSALVDFYLKDLNGEQLLNLLNYLEDKYKIILLENLKNLKNDTIYFKIDSKDLIFFITKLNTKNLFFCTL
;
A
#
# COMPACT_ATOMS: atom_id res chain seq x y z
N MET A 1 -10.70 -7.79 15.80
CA MET A 1 -11.52 -7.03 14.82
C MET A 1 -10.81 -7.11 13.48
N ILE A 2 -11.51 -7.42 12.39
CA ILE A 2 -10.89 -7.52 11.06
C ILE A 2 -10.79 -6.11 10.47
N CYS A 3 -9.59 -5.71 10.01
CA CYS A 3 -9.39 -4.42 9.38
C CYS A 3 -9.73 -4.48 7.89
N LEU A 4 -10.67 -3.66 7.45
CA LEU A 4 -11.12 -3.56 6.06
C LEU A 4 -10.77 -2.21 5.47
N LEU A 5 -10.29 -2.22 4.22
CA LEU A 5 -10.07 -1.03 3.42
C LEU A 5 -11.42 -0.34 3.17
N LYS A 6 -11.47 0.98 3.32
CA LYS A 6 -12.71 1.75 3.11
C LYS A 6 -12.74 2.27 1.68
N PRO A 7 -13.56 1.69 0.79
CA PRO A 7 -13.58 2.12 -0.61
C PRO A 7 -14.06 3.57 -0.71
N ILE A 8 -13.44 4.34 -1.58
CA ILE A 8 -13.87 5.70 -1.93
C ILE A 8 -14.08 5.83 -3.43
N LYS A 9 -14.98 6.73 -3.82
CA LYS A 9 -15.28 6.95 -5.24
C LYS A 9 -14.12 7.67 -5.93
N ASN A 10 -13.96 7.42 -7.23
CA ASN A 10 -12.97 8.10 -8.07
C ASN A 10 -13.09 9.63 -7.99
N GLU A 11 -14.30 10.17 -8.03
CA GLU A 11 -14.56 11.61 -7.90
C GLU A 11 -14.09 12.16 -6.55
N GLU A 12 -14.38 11.44 -5.46
CA GLU A 12 -13.92 11.81 -4.12
C GLU A 12 -12.39 11.81 -4.05
N PHE A 13 -11.74 10.76 -4.55
CA PHE A 13 -10.28 10.67 -4.60
C PHE A 13 -9.67 11.83 -5.40
N LYS A 14 -10.14 12.07 -6.62
CA LYS A 14 -9.64 13.14 -7.50
C LYS A 14 -9.87 14.56 -6.97
N SER A 15 -10.90 14.76 -6.14
CA SER A 15 -11.10 16.05 -5.46
C SER A 15 -10.10 16.32 -4.33
N LYS A 16 -9.54 15.26 -3.73
CA LYS A 16 -8.61 15.34 -2.60
C LYS A 16 -7.15 15.18 -3.02
N VAL A 17 -6.90 14.41 -4.07
CA VAL A 17 -5.57 14.07 -4.58
C VAL A 17 -5.39 14.68 -5.96
N LYS A 18 -4.46 15.63 -6.07
CA LYS A 18 -4.06 16.23 -7.35
C LYS A 18 -2.89 15.44 -7.93
N ILE A 19 -3.19 14.39 -8.70
CA ILE A 19 -2.17 13.66 -9.46
C ILE A 19 -1.56 14.61 -10.50
N LYS A 20 -0.25 14.84 -10.43
CA LYS A 20 0.47 15.79 -11.30
C LYS A 20 1.17 15.14 -12.50
N CYS A 21 1.05 13.83 -12.67
CA CYS A 21 1.68 13.07 -13.74
C CYS A 21 0.69 12.04 -14.34
N ASN A 22 0.80 11.77 -15.63
CA ASN A 22 -0.10 10.83 -16.32
C ASN A 22 0.37 9.38 -16.20
N ASN A 23 1.66 9.15 -15.98
CA ASN A 23 2.25 7.85 -15.71
C ASN A 23 3.58 8.01 -14.97
N ILE A 24 4.06 6.93 -14.35
CA ILE A 24 5.27 6.94 -13.52
C ILE A 24 6.54 7.29 -14.31
N LEU A 25 6.66 6.87 -15.57
CA LEU A 25 7.83 7.17 -16.40
C LEU A 25 7.95 8.68 -16.65
N ASN A 26 6.85 9.31 -17.03
CA ASN A 26 6.76 10.75 -17.18
C ASN A 26 7.05 11.48 -15.85
N ALA A 27 6.62 10.91 -14.72
CA ALA A 27 6.90 11.48 -13.41
C ALA A 27 8.41 11.50 -13.09
N LEU A 28 9.10 10.40 -13.37
CA LEU A 28 10.55 10.27 -13.19
C LEU A 28 11.33 11.26 -14.06
N ASP A 29 10.87 11.53 -15.28
CA ASP A 29 11.50 12.48 -16.20
C ASP A 29 11.20 13.95 -15.85
N THR A 30 10.03 14.23 -15.28
CA THR A 30 9.52 15.61 -15.11
C THR A 30 9.80 16.19 -13.72
N TYR A 31 9.84 15.36 -12.68
CA TYR A 31 9.94 15.80 -11.30
C TYR A 31 11.23 15.33 -10.64
N SER A 32 11.74 16.15 -9.71
CA SER A 32 12.79 15.70 -8.79
C SER A 32 12.27 14.50 -8.00
N ASN A 33 12.96 13.38 -8.12
CA ASN A 33 12.65 12.13 -7.44
C ASN A 33 13.76 11.78 -6.44
N GLY A 34 13.40 10.93 -5.47
CA GLY A 34 14.32 10.42 -4.47
C GLY A 34 14.02 8.95 -4.20
N LEU A 35 15.04 8.20 -3.82
CA LEU A 35 14.91 6.82 -3.40
C LEU A 35 14.83 6.77 -1.88
N LEU A 36 13.76 6.18 -1.35
CA LEU A 36 13.72 5.81 0.05
C LEU A 36 14.51 4.52 0.22
N GLU A 37 15.69 4.62 0.83
CA GLU A 37 16.57 3.48 1.07
C GLU A 37 16.91 3.34 2.55
N TYR A 38 17.10 2.09 2.99
CA TYR A 38 17.64 1.82 4.31
C TYR A 38 19.13 2.16 4.34
N VAL A 39 19.49 3.17 5.13
CA VAL A 39 20.89 3.58 5.34
C VAL A 39 21.41 2.93 6.62
N GLY A 40 22.05 1.76 6.48
CA GLY A 40 22.66 1.03 7.59
C GLY A 40 23.45 -0.19 7.14
N ASN A 41 24.14 -0.84 8.08
CA ASN A 41 25.03 -1.97 7.77
C ASN A 41 24.33 -3.35 7.83
N GLU A 42 23.07 -3.38 8.24
CA GLU A 42 22.31 -4.62 8.40
C GLU A 42 21.91 -5.24 7.06
N LYS A 43 22.16 -6.55 6.92
CA LYS A 43 21.77 -7.32 5.73
C LYS A 43 20.40 -7.97 5.85
N SER A 44 19.87 -8.10 7.06
CA SER A 44 18.58 -8.75 7.31
C SER A 44 17.44 -8.00 6.63
N PHE A 45 16.65 -8.72 5.83
CA PHE A 45 15.44 -8.18 5.22
C PHE A 45 14.44 -7.72 6.28
N ASP A 46 14.28 -8.48 7.37
CA ASP A 46 13.30 -8.17 8.42
C ASP A 46 13.63 -6.85 9.14
N ILE A 47 14.93 -6.57 9.31
CA ILE A 47 15.38 -5.28 9.85
C ILE A 47 14.99 -4.17 8.88
N LYS A 48 15.30 -4.32 7.58
CA LYS A 48 14.97 -3.30 6.58
C LYS A 48 13.46 -3.05 6.49
N GLU A 49 12.66 -4.10 6.41
CA GLU A 49 11.19 -4.02 6.40
C GLU A 49 10.66 -3.29 7.64
N LYS A 50 11.23 -3.55 8.82
CA LYS A 50 10.88 -2.82 10.05
C LYS A 50 11.10 -1.32 9.91
N TYR A 51 12.22 -0.87 9.34
CA TYR A 51 12.46 0.57 9.13
C TYR A 51 11.48 1.19 8.13
N PHE A 52 11.10 0.47 7.06
CA PHE A 52 10.06 0.94 6.14
C PHE A 52 8.69 1.06 6.84
N LEU A 53 8.35 0.09 7.70
CA LEU A 53 7.13 0.11 8.50
C LEU A 53 7.10 1.31 9.46
N GLU A 54 8.19 1.55 10.19
CA GLU A 54 8.32 2.68 11.10
C GLU A 54 8.23 4.01 10.35
N PHE A 55 8.89 4.14 9.19
CA PHE A 55 8.80 5.34 8.37
C PHE A 55 7.36 5.61 7.89
N LEU A 56 6.67 4.61 7.33
CA LEU A 56 5.31 4.78 6.84
C LEU A 56 4.30 4.99 7.97
N GLU A 57 4.58 4.44 9.16
CA GLU A 57 3.81 4.75 10.37
C GLU A 57 3.92 6.22 10.74
N GLU A 58 5.13 6.77 10.80
CA GLU A 58 5.34 8.18 11.13
C GLU A 58 4.68 9.11 10.11
N VAL A 59 4.80 8.79 8.81
CA VAL A 59 4.08 9.51 7.74
C VAL A 59 2.58 9.47 7.99
N PHE A 60 2.01 8.32 8.33
CA PHE A 60 0.59 8.18 8.62
C PHE A 60 0.15 9.00 9.85
N ASN A 61 0.96 8.99 10.90
CA ASN A 61 0.71 9.74 12.15
C ASN A 61 0.70 11.25 11.88
N ILE A 62 1.68 11.76 11.13
CA ILE A 62 1.78 13.19 10.74
C ILE A 62 0.58 13.60 9.87
N ASN A 63 0.02 12.68 9.10
CA ASN A 63 -1.17 12.90 8.27
C ASN A 63 -2.50 12.66 9.03
N ASN A 64 -2.53 12.92 10.34
CA ASN A 64 -3.72 12.78 11.20
C ASN A 64 -4.32 11.37 11.18
N ASN A 65 -3.47 10.33 11.13
CA ASN A 65 -3.89 8.93 11.08
C ASN A 65 -4.86 8.66 9.92
N SER A 66 -4.62 9.29 8.76
CA SER A 66 -5.38 9.03 7.55
C SER A 66 -4.48 9.03 6.32
N ALA A 67 -4.74 8.09 5.41
CA ALA A 67 -4.11 8.05 4.09
C ALA A 67 -5.16 7.72 3.02
N LEU A 68 -4.86 8.13 1.79
CA LEU A 68 -5.61 7.74 0.59
C LEU A 68 -4.67 6.91 -0.27
N VAL A 69 -5.10 5.72 -0.64
CA VAL A 69 -4.30 4.82 -1.48
C VAL A 69 -5.04 4.45 -2.73
N ASP A 70 -4.32 4.29 -3.82
CA ASP A 70 -4.74 3.43 -4.91
C ASP A 70 -4.23 2.01 -4.64
N PHE A 71 -5.12 1.03 -4.80
CA PHE A 71 -4.77 -0.36 -4.56
C PHE A 71 -5.49 -1.28 -5.56
N TYR A 72 -4.72 -1.74 -6.55
CA TYR A 72 -5.18 -2.53 -7.69
C TYR A 72 -5.36 -4.02 -7.35
N LEU A 73 -5.95 -4.33 -6.20
CA LEU A 73 -6.17 -5.71 -5.72
C LEU A 73 -6.92 -6.59 -6.72
N LYS A 74 -7.85 -6.01 -7.47
CA LYS A 74 -8.67 -6.72 -8.45
C LYS A 74 -7.90 -7.22 -9.67
N ASP A 75 -6.75 -6.60 -9.97
CA ASP A 75 -5.97 -6.92 -11.16
C ASP A 75 -5.00 -8.08 -10.89
N LEU A 76 -5.05 -8.65 -9.69
CA LEU A 76 -4.29 -9.82 -9.30
C LEU A 76 -4.84 -11.09 -9.93
N ASN A 77 -3.97 -11.79 -10.68
CA ASN A 77 -4.26 -13.15 -11.11
C ASN A 77 -4.04 -14.15 -9.96
N GLY A 78 -4.52 -15.38 -10.14
CA GLY A 78 -4.46 -16.41 -9.10
C GLY A 78 -3.03 -16.75 -8.64
N GLU A 79 -2.05 -16.74 -9.53
CA GLU A 79 -0.64 -17.01 -9.20
C GLU A 79 -0.04 -15.88 -8.35
N GLN A 80 -0.27 -14.63 -8.74
CA GLN A 80 0.17 -13.45 -7.99
C GLN A 80 -0.45 -13.41 -6.59
N LEU A 81 -1.74 -13.77 -6.48
CA LEU A 81 -2.43 -13.87 -5.20
C LEU A 81 -1.85 -14.98 -4.32
N LEU A 82 -1.58 -16.17 -4.88
CA LEU A 82 -0.96 -17.27 -4.14
C LEU A 82 0.45 -16.88 -3.65
N ASN A 83 1.24 -16.22 -4.50
CA ASN A 83 2.56 -15.73 -4.12
C ASN A 83 2.47 -14.73 -2.95
N LEU A 84 1.55 -13.77 -3.03
CA LEU A 84 1.28 -12.85 -1.92
C LEU A 84 0.95 -13.59 -0.62
N LEU A 85 0.02 -14.55 -0.68
CA LEU A 85 -0.39 -15.32 0.49
C LEU A 85 0.77 -16.10 1.10
N ASN A 86 1.73 -16.57 0.30
CA ASN A 86 2.90 -17.31 0.80
C ASN A 86 3.89 -16.42 1.56
N TYR A 87 3.99 -15.13 1.24
CA TYR A 87 4.94 -14.21 1.88
C TYR A 87 4.37 -13.44 3.07
N LEU A 88 3.05 -13.48 3.27
CA LEU A 88 2.37 -12.79 4.37
C LEU A 88 2.30 -13.66 5.63
N GLU A 89 2.34 -13.02 6.79
CA GLU A 89 1.97 -13.66 8.06
C GLU A 89 0.46 -13.91 8.12
N ASP A 90 0.02 -14.89 8.91
CA ASP A 90 -1.38 -15.33 8.94
C ASP A 90 -2.38 -14.20 9.23
N LYS A 91 -2.03 -13.25 10.11
CA LYS A 91 -2.83 -12.04 10.36
C LYS A 91 -3.10 -11.26 9.06
N TYR A 92 -2.08 -11.06 8.23
CA TYR A 92 -2.19 -10.28 7.00
C TYR A 92 -2.82 -11.07 5.84
N LYS A 93 -2.69 -12.40 5.83
CA LYS A 93 -3.45 -13.26 4.91
C LYS A 93 -4.95 -13.10 5.14
N ILE A 94 -5.38 -13.10 6.40
CA ILE A 94 -6.79 -12.91 6.75
C ILE A 94 -7.26 -11.53 6.28
N ILE A 95 -6.49 -10.47 6.52
CA ILE A 95 -6.81 -9.11 6.04
C ILE A 95 -6.94 -9.09 4.51
N LEU A 96 -6.01 -9.69 3.76
CA LEU A 96 -6.05 -9.73 2.30
C LEU A 96 -7.32 -10.44 1.79
N LEU A 97 -7.60 -11.64 2.30
CA LEU A 97 -8.75 -12.45 1.87
C LEU A 97 -10.09 -11.76 2.17
N GLU A 98 -10.21 -11.14 3.35
CA GLU A 98 -11.41 -10.40 3.72
C GLU A 98 -11.60 -9.14 2.86
N ASN A 99 -10.52 -8.45 2.49
CA ASN A 99 -10.62 -7.33 1.56
C ASN A 99 -11.03 -7.79 0.15
N LEU A 100 -10.47 -8.89 -0.36
CA LEU A 100 -10.84 -9.47 -1.67
C LEU A 100 -12.31 -9.89 -1.73
N LYS A 101 -12.84 -10.46 -0.65
CA LYS A 101 -14.25 -10.85 -0.58
C LYS A 101 -15.22 -9.66 -0.63
N ASN A 102 -14.82 -8.53 -0.06
CA ASN A 102 -15.65 -7.32 0.05
C ASN A 102 -15.41 -6.30 -1.08
N LEU A 103 -14.47 -6.58 -1.98
CA LEU A 103 -14.12 -5.75 -3.10
C LEU A 103 -15.19 -5.78 -4.20
N LYS A 104 -15.61 -4.60 -4.65
CA LYS A 104 -16.40 -4.46 -5.89
C LYS A 104 -15.45 -4.38 -7.08
N ASN A 105 -15.88 -4.89 -8.24
CA ASN A 105 -15.06 -5.04 -9.45
C ASN A 105 -14.44 -3.74 -9.99
N ASP A 106 -14.95 -2.58 -9.59
CA ASP A 106 -14.51 -1.25 -10.05
C ASP A 106 -13.76 -0.44 -8.98
N THR A 107 -13.66 -0.94 -7.74
CA THR A 107 -12.98 -0.22 -6.65
C THR A 107 -11.46 -0.26 -6.82
N ILE A 108 -10.84 0.91 -6.85
CA ILE A 108 -9.38 1.10 -6.90
C ILE A 108 -8.89 1.95 -5.73
N TYR A 109 -9.68 2.93 -5.29
CA TYR A 109 -9.24 3.89 -4.29
C TYR A 109 -9.82 3.57 -2.91
N PHE A 110 -8.97 3.72 -1.89
CA PHE A 110 -9.35 3.45 -0.50
C PHE A 110 -8.88 4.55 0.42
N LYS A 111 -9.70 4.81 1.44
CA LYS A 111 -9.27 5.53 2.63
C LYS A 111 -8.77 4.53 3.67
N ILE A 112 -7.64 4.87 4.28
CA ILE A 112 -7.08 4.17 5.41
C ILE A 112 -7.19 5.06 6.63
N ASP A 113 -7.67 4.48 7.72
CA ASP A 113 -7.77 5.10 9.04
C ASP A 113 -7.38 4.14 10.17
N SER A 114 -6.61 3.10 9.83
CA SER A 114 -6.07 2.13 10.79
C SER A 114 -4.61 1.87 10.50
N LYS A 115 -3.80 1.91 11.56
CA LYS A 115 -2.37 1.57 11.53
C LYS A 115 -2.12 0.14 11.04
N ASP A 116 -2.99 -0.81 11.38
CA ASP A 116 -2.89 -2.19 10.91
C ASP A 116 -2.97 -2.30 9.37
N LEU A 117 -3.73 -1.42 8.72
CA LEU A 117 -3.82 -1.38 7.25
C LEU A 117 -2.59 -0.74 6.62
N ILE A 118 -1.96 0.24 7.27
CA ILE A 118 -0.67 0.80 6.82
C ILE A 118 0.41 -0.27 6.86
N PHE A 119 0.48 -1.03 7.95
CA PHE A 119 1.42 -2.16 8.07
C PHE A 119 1.17 -3.22 7.03
N PHE A 120 -0.10 -3.57 6.80
CA PHE A 120 -0.49 -4.51 5.77
C PHE A 120 -0.01 -4.07 4.38
N ILE A 121 -0.29 -2.83 3.97
CA ILE A 121 0.10 -2.31 2.64
C ILE A 121 1.62 -2.22 2.51
N THR A 122 2.30 -1.75 3.57
CA THR A 122 3.77 -1.69 3.58
C THR A 122 4.38 -3.08 3.36
N LYS A 123 3.90 -4.09 4.09
CA LYS A 123 4.36 -5.48 3.95
C LYS A 123 4.09 -6.04 2.55
N LEU A 124 2.96 -5.70 1.94
CA LEU A 124 2.70 -6.09 0.56
C LEU A 124 3.75 -5.53 -0.40
N ASN A 125 4.07 -4.24 -0.27
CA ASN A 125 5.04 -3.54 -1.12
C ASN A 125 6.49 -4.01 -0.90
N THR A 126 6.85 -4.48 0.29
CA THR A 126 8.21 -4.97 0.59
C THR A 126 8.40 -6.43 0.19
N LYS A 127 7.35 -7.27 0.25
CA LYS A 127 7.42 -8.71 -0.05
C LYS A 127 7.21 -9.05 -1.52
N ASN A 128 6.48 -8.22 -2.25
CA ASN A 128 6.29 -8.37 -3.68
C ASN A 128 6.14 -6.98 -4.29
N LEU A 129 6.50 -6.81 -5.57
CA LEU A 129 6.50 -5.50 -6.22
C LEU A 129 5.05 -5.11 -6.53
N PHE A 130 4.36 -4.61 -5.51
CA PHE A 130 3.04 -4.02 -5.62
C PHE A 130 3.17 -2.52 -5.78
N PHE A 131 2.48 -2.00 -6.78
CA PHE A 131 2.33 -0.55 -6.93
C PHE A 131 1.12 -0.12 -6.10
N CYS A 132 1.37 0.23 -4.84
CA CYS A 132 0.48 1.07 -4.04
C CYS A 132 1.11 2.45 -3.92
N THR A 133 0.37 3.49 -4.29
CA THR A 133 0.74 4.89 -4.04
C THR A 133 0.06 5.32 -2.74
N LEU A 134 0.84 5.83 -1.79
CA LEU A 134 0.42 6.36 -0.49
C LEU A 134 0.49 7.90 -0.48
#